data_AF-A0ABD5WQ56-F1
#
_entry.id   AF-A0ABD5WQ56-F1
#
_cell.length_a   1.000
_cell.length_b   1.000
_cell.length_c   1.000
_cell.angle_alpha   90.00
_cell.angle_beta   90.00
_cell.angle_gamma   90.00
#
_symmetry.space_group_name_H-M   'P 1'
#
loop_
_entity.id
_entity.type
_entity.pdbx_description
1 polymer ?
#
loop_
_entity_poly.entity_id
_entity_poly.type
_entity_poly.pdbx_seq_one_letter_code
_entity_poly.pdbx_strand_id
1 'polypeptide(L)'
;MDFRTAFDLLSNEHRRLVVAALDETGPVSRRQLTTELLARLETGDSDRTTRRQLRIALHHNHLPRLADAGVVKYDDGTVVPSPKLSTVRDWQKTRTETKTRRRRPPVSATT
;
A
#
# COMPACT_ATOMS: atom_id res chain seq x y z
N MET A 1 4.04 4.85 15.47
CA MET A 1 3.87 3.46 14.97
C MET A 1 5.24 2.81 15.01
N ASP A 2 5.36 1.56 15.46
CA ASP A 2 6.64 0.88 15.46
C ASP A 2 6.96 0.26 14.09
N PHE A 3 8.22 -0.16 13.90
CA PHE A 3 8.66 -0.70 12.63
C PHE A 3 8.02 -2.07 12.33
N ARG A 4 7.74 -2.89 13.35
CA ARG A 4 7.20 -4.25 13.18
C ARG A 4 5.78 -4.22 12.67
N THR A 5 4.94 -3.38 13.27
CA THR A 5 3.56 -3.18 12.83
C THR A 5 3.54 -2.55 11.44
N ALA A 6 4.39 -1.55 11.18
CA ALA A 6 4.51 -0.97 9.85
C ALA A 6 4.96 -1.99 8.80
N PHE A 7 5.92 -2.85 9.15
CA PHE A 7 6.41 -3.90 8.26
C PHE A 7 5.37 -4.97 7.98
N ASP A 8 4.65 -5.46 9.00
CA ASP A 8 3.55 -6.42 8.81
C ASP A 8 2.44 -5.82 7.93
N LEU A 9 2.06 -4.57 8.21
CA LEU A 9 1.06 -3.85 7.43
C LEU A 9 1.50 -3.66 5.98
N LEU A 10 2.76 -3.28 5.74
CA LEU A 10 3.29 -3.01 4.40
C LEU A 10 3.82 -4.26 3.68
N SER A 11 3.79 -5.44 4.30
CA SER A 11 4.21 -6.70 3.66
C SER A 11 3.30 -7.08 2.49
N ASN A 12 2.01 -6.72 2.56
CA ASN A 12 1.01 -7.00 1.54
C ASN A 12 0.95 -5.90 0.48
N GLU A 13 0.99 -6.29 -0.80
CA GLU A 13 0.96 -5.38 -1.94
C GLU A 13 -0.27 -4.50 -2.00
N HIS A 14 -1.47 -5.07 -1.81
CA HIS A 14 -2.70 -4.29 -1.87
C HIS A 14 -2.73 -3.23 -0.76
N ARG A 15 -2.27 -3.54 0.46
CA ARG A 15 -2.17 -2.52 1.53
C ARG A 15 -1.17 -1.42 1.17
N ARG A 16 -0.07 -1.74 0.49
CA ARG A 16 0.87 -0.71 -0.02
C ARG A 16 0.20 0.20 -1.03
N LEU A 17 -0.56 -0.37 -1.97
CA LEU A 17 -1.28 0.37 -3.00
C LEU A 17 -2.41 1.24 -2.42
N VAL A 18 -3.15 0.74 -1.42
CA VAL A 18 -4.16 1.55 -0.72
C VAL A 18 -3.50 2.76 -0.05
N VAL A 19 -2.41 2.55 0.69
CA VAL A 19 -1.68 3.65 1.34
C VAL A 19 -1.16 4.64 0.30
N ALA A 20 -0.61 4.15 -0.81
CA ALA A 20 -0.14 5.00 -1.90
C ALA A 20 -1.25 5.85 -2.51
N ALA A 21 -2.37 5.23 -2.85
CA ALA A 21 -3.50 5.90 -3.47
C ALA A 21 -4.10 6.98 -2.56
N LEU A 22 -4.27 6.68 -1.27
CA LEU A 22 -4.85 7.62 -0.30
C LEU A 22 -3.89 8.76 0.07
N ASP A 23 -2.57 8.54 0.04
CA ASP A 23 -1.55 9.58 0.20
C ASP A 23 -1.63 10.62 -0.93
N GLU A 24 -1.89 10.15 -2.15
CA GLU A 24 -1.93 10.97 -3.36
C GLU A 24 -3.29 11.66 -3.57
N THR A 25 -4.39 10.96 -3.28
CA THR A 25 -5.75 11.40 -3.64
C THR A 25 -6.57 11.92 -2.45
N GLY A 26 -6.16 11.62 -1.22
CA GLY A 26 -6.94 11.94 -0.03
C GLY A 26 -8.16 11.01 0.15
N PRO A 27 -9.25 11.51 0.75
CA PRO A 27 -10.48 10.73 0.93
C PRO A 27 -11.11 10.34 -0.41
N VAL A 28 -11.46 9.06 -0.57
CA VAL A 28 -12.08 8.54 -1.80
C VAL A 28 -13.18 7.54 -1.51
N SER A 29 -14.09 7.34 -2.47
CA SER A 29 -15.05 6.24 -2.37
C SER A 29 -14.37 4.88 -2.53
N ARG A 30 -14.95 3.83 -1.93
CA ARG A 30 -14.48 2.44 -2.11
C ARG A 30 -14.47 2.01 -3.57
N ARG A 31 -15.41 2.54 -4.38
CA ARG A 31 -15.47 2.26 -5.83
C ARG A 31 -14.26 2.88 -6.54
N GLN A 32 -13.99 4.16 -6.31
CA GLN A 32 -12.82 4.84 -6.87
C GLN A 32 -11.53 4.17 -6.42
N LEU A 33 -11.39 3.86 -5.12
CA LEU A 33 -10.23 3.14 -4.60
C LEU A 33 -10.02 1.80 -5.31
N THR A 34 -11.08 1.07 -5.61
CA THR A 34 -10.98 -0.20 -6.35
C THR A 34 -10.48 0.04 -7.77
N THR A 35 -11.02 1.01 -8.49
CA THR A 35 -10.56 1.38 -9.85
C THR A 35 -9.09 1.79 -9.86
N GLU A 36 -8.72 2.65 -8.91
CA GLU A 36 -7.36 3.13 -8.69
C GLU A 36 -6.35 2.00 -8.43
N LEU A 37 -6.76 0.97 -7.68
CA LEU A 37 -5.91 -0.19 -7.41
C LEU A 37 -5.76 -1.09 -8.64
N LEU A 38 -6.84 -1.34 -9.39
CA LEU A 38 -6.80 -2.15 -10.61
C LEU A 38 -5.90 -1.49 -11.68
N ALA A 39 -5.95 -0.16 -11.79
CA ALA A 39 -5.06 0.59 -12.67
C ALA A 39 -3.59 0.44 -12.25
N ARG A 40 -3.27 0.55 -10.95
CA ARG A 40 -1.89 0.39 -10.44
C ARG A 40 -1.36 -1.04 -10.52
N LEU A 41 -2.22 -2.05 -10.48
CA LEU A 41 -1.86 -3.46 -10.67
C LEU A 41 -1.70 -3.85 -12.15
N GLU A 42 -1.74 -2.87 -13.06
CA GLU A 42 -1.73 -3.10 -14.52
C GLU A 42 -2.80 -4.10 -14.98
N THR A 43 -3.86 -4.28 -14.18
CA THR A 43 -4.93 -5.25 -14.44
C THR A 43 -6.00 -4.67 -15.38
N GLY A 44 -5.78 -3.46 -15.91
CA GLY A 44 -6.58 -2.83 -16.96
C GLY A 44 -8.07 -2.80 -16.65
N ASP A 45 -8.90 -2.82 -17.70
CA ASP A 45 -10.36 -3.00 -17.58
C ASP A 45 -10.69 -4.42 -17.12
N SER A 46 -10.36 -4.71 -15.86
CA SER A 46 -10.58 -6.02 -15.27
C SER A 46 -12.07 -6.34 -15.26
N ASP A 47 -12.38 -7.61 -15.49
CA ASP A 47 -13.75 -8.08 -15.54
C ASP A 47 -14.52 -7.80 -14.22
N ARG A 48 -15.85 -7.91 -14.30
CA ARG A 48 -16.74 -7.67 -13.15
C ARG A 48 -16.39 -8.58 -11.96
N THR A 49 -15.87 -9.78 -12.22
CA THR A 49 -15.49 -10.76 -11.20
C THR A 49 -14.28 -10.29 -10.40
N THR A 50 -13.20 -9.90 -11.08
CA THR A 50 -11.95 -9.40 -10.48
C THR A 50 -12.22 -8.17 -9.63
N ARG A 51 -12.98 -7.21 -10.18
CA ARG A 51 -13.39 -6.00 -9.44
C ARG A 51 -14.19 -6.34 -8.19
N ARG A 52 -15.10 -7.32 -8.27
CA ARG A 52 -15.89 -7.78 -7.11
C ARG A 52 -15.00 -8.44 -6.05
N GLN A 53 -14.07 -9.31 -6.46
CA GLN A 53 -13.14 -9.98 -5.55
C GLN A 53 -12.23 -8.97 -4.82
N LEU A 54 -11.69 -7.99 -5.54
CA LEU A 54 -10.86 -6.95 -4.93
C LEU A 54 -11.66 -6.14 -3.91
N ARG A 55 -12.91 -5.77 -4.23
CA ARG A 55 -13.76 -5.04 -3.28
C ARG A 55 -14.09 -5.84 -2.01
N ILE A 56 -14.27 -7.16 -2.13
CA ILE A 56 -14.44 -8.07 -0.99
C ILE A 56 -13.15 -8.12 -0.17
N ALA A 57 -11.98 -8.28 -0.80
CA ALA A 57 -10.69 -8.30 -0.12
C ALA A 57 -10.39 -6.97 0.59
N LEU A 58 -10.70 -5.83 -0.04
CA LEU A 58 -10.60 -4.52 0.59
C LEU A 58 -11.44 -4.46 1.87
N HIS A 59 -12.68 -4.93 1.81
CA HIS A 59 -13.60 -4.86 2.95
C HIS A 59 -13.23 -5.79 4.10
N HIS A 60 -12.84 -7.03 3.82
CA HIS A 60 -12.65 -8.04 4.86
C HIS A 60 -11.20 -8.21 5.32
N ASN A 61 -10.22 -7.72 4.56
CA ASN A 61 -8.81 -7.94 4.87
C ASN A 61 -8.04 -6.62 4.96
N HIS A 62 -8.06 -5.82 3.89
CA HIS A 62 -7.12 -4.70 3.80
C HIS A 62 -7.57 -3.49 4.65
N LEU A 63 -8.81 -3.02 4.49
CA LEU A 63 -9.31 -1.86 5.22
C LEU A 63 -9.43 -2.10 6.73
N PRO A 64 -9.94 -3.26 7.23
CA PRO A 64 -9.98 -3.53 8.66
C PRO A 64 -8.59 -3.45 9.30
N ARG A 65 -7.59 -4.13 8.73
CA ARG A 65 -6.21 -4.11 9.25
C ARG A 65 -5.59 -2.71 9.22
N LEU A 66 -5.86 -1.92 8.18
CA LEU A 66 -5.43 -0.52 8.11
C LEU A 66 -6.12 0.34 9.17
N ALA A 67 -7.39 0.08 9.46
CA ALA A 67 -8.15 0.80 10.48
C ALA A 67 -7.74 0.41 11.90
N ASP A 68 -7.50 -0.88 12.18
CA ASP A 68 -6.98 -1.39 13.45
C ASP A 68 -5.63 -0.76 13.79
N ALA A 69 -4.80 -0.56 12.77
CA ALA A 69 -3.53 0.15 12.89
C ALA A 69 -3.70 1.68 12.96
N GLY A 70 -4.92 2.21 12.84
CA GLY A 70 -5.24 3.64 12.85
C GLY A 70 -4.68 4.41 11.66
N VAL A 71 -4.47 3.74 10.53
CA VAL A 71 -3.92 4.34 9.30
C VAL A 71 -5.03 4.99 8.48
N VAL A 72 -6.21 4.40 8.48
CA VAL A 72 -7.41 4.91 7.79
C VAL A 72 -8.62 4.87 8.71
N LYS A 73 -9.65 5.62 8.35
CA LYS A 73 -11.04 5.38 8.77
C LYS A 73 -11.83 5.01 7.54
N TYR A 74 -12.78 4.09 7.65
CA TYR A 74 -13.63 3.73 6.52
C TYR A 74 -15.04 3.38 6.96
N ASP A 75 -15.98 3.57 6.04
CA ASP A 75 -17.36 3.14 6.14
C ASP A 75 -17.77 2.37 4.86
N ASP A 76 -19.08 2.12 4.69
CA ASP A 76 -19.58 1.38 3.53
C ASP A 76 -19.36 2.09 2.19
N GLY A 77 -19.21 3.42 2.19
CA GLY A 77 -19.04 4.24 0.99
C GLY A 77 -17.61 4.75 0.79
N THR A 78 -16.92 5.12 1.86
CA THR A 78 -15.76 6.02 1.83
C THR A 78 -14.59 5.48 2.63
N VAL A 79 -13.38 5.81 2.17
CA VAL A 79 -12.13 5.56 2.88
C VAL A 79 -11.41 6.89 3.06
N VAL A 80 -11.09 7.22 4.30
CA VAL A 80 -10.49 8.48 4.70
C VAL A 80 -9.09 8.21 5.29
N PRO A 81 -8.02 8.80 4.74
CA PRO A 81 -6.70 8.71 5.34
C PRO A 81 -6.68 9.39 6.71
N SER A 82 -5.95 8.82 7.66
CA SER A 82 -5.63 9.50 8.91
C SER A 82 -4.28 10.22 8.79
N PRO A 83 -3.93 11.14 9.71
CA PRO A 83 -2.59 11.72 9.78
C PRO A 83 -1.46 10.69 9.90
N LYS A 84 -1.76 9.47 10.41
CA LYS A 84 -0.78 8.38 10.56
C LYS A 84 -0.38 7.76 9.22
N LEU A 85 -1.15 8.00 8.16
CA LEU A 85 -0.89 7.45 6.84
C LEU A 85 0.43 7.93 6.24
N SER A 86 0.77 9.22 6.41
CA SER A 86 2.04 9.77 5.93
C SER A 86 3.24 9.10 6.61
N THR A 87 3.16 8.86 7.93
CA THR A 87 4.20 8.10 8.65
C THR A 87 4.36 6.69 8.06
N VAL A 88 3.26 6.00 7.75
CA VAL A 88 3.31 4.67 7.13
C VAL A 88 3.88 4.74 5.71
N ARG A 89 3.55 5.78 4.95
CA ARG A 89 4.07 6.03 3.61
C ARG A 89 5.58 6.25 3.61
N ASP A 90 6.13 6.95 4.59
CA ASP A 90 7.56 7.20 4.69
C ASP A 90 8.35 5.88 4.80
N TRP A 91 7.83 4.89 5.53
CA TRP A 91 8.43 3.55 5.61
C TRP A 91 8.46 2.79 4.26
N GLN A 92 7.57 3.11 3.31
CA GLN A 92 7.66 2.58 1.95
C GLN A 92 8.83 3.21 1.20
N LYS A 93 9.03 4.53 1.33
CA LYS A 93 10.08 5.30 0.64
C LYS A 93 11.48 4.95 1.16
N THR A 94 11.64 4.68 2.46
CA THR A 94 12.95 4.33 3.05
C THR A 94 13.51 2.98 2.55
N ARG A 95 12.67 2.06 2.03
CA ARG A 95 13.14 0.77 1.47
C ARG A 95 13.67 0.88 0.04
N THR A 96 13.29 1.91 -0.71
CA THR A 96 13.81 2.09 -2.08
C THR A 96 15.26 2.55 -2.09
N GLU A 97 15.77 3.15 -1.02
CA GLU A 97 17.17 3.57 -0.88
C GLU A 97 18.13 2.45 -0.48
N THR A 98 17.64 1.32 0.05
CA THR A 98 18.53 0.22 0.47
C THR A 98 18.91 -0.75 -0.66
N LYS A 99 18.28 -0.66 -1.83
CA LYS A 99 18.61 -1.52 -3.00
C LYS A 99 19.92 -1.12 -3.69
N THR A 100 20.47 0.07 -3.44
CA THR A 100 21.70 0.58 -4.07
C THR A 100 23.00 0.27 -3.30
N ARG A 101 22.94 -0.31 -2.08
CA ARG A 101 24.14 -0.57 -1.24
C ARG A 101 24.58 -2.04 -1.16
N ARG A 102 24.31 -2.84 -2.20
CA ARG A 102 24.92 -4.17 -2.41
C ARG A 102 25.50 -4.33 -3.82
N ARG A 103 26.39 -3.41 -4.23
CA ARG A 103 27.43 -3.75 -5.21
C ARG A 103 28.72 -3.98 -4.42
N ARG A 104 29.18 -5.23 -4.35
CA ARG A 104 30.54 -5.57 -3.89
C ARG A 104 31.52 -4.72 -4.73
N PRO A 105 32.55 -4.07 -4.15
CA PRO A 105 33.62 -3.52 -4.96
C PRO A 105 34.33 -4.68 -5.67
N PRO A 106 34.86 -4.48 -6.90
CA PRO A 106 35.74 -5.47 -7.50
C PRO A 106 36.92 -5.70 -6.56
N VAL A 107 37.16 -6.96 -6.24
CA VAL A 107 38.38 -7.37 -5.53
C VAL A 107 39.51 -7.11 -6.52
N SER A 108 40.26 -6.03 -6.33
CA SER A 108 41.49 -5.81 -7.08
C SER A 108 42.42 -6.99 -6.82
N ALA A 109 42.67 -7.79 -7.84
CA ALA A 109 43.75 -8.76 -7.82
C ALA A 109 45.06 -7.98 -7.94
N THR A 110 45.83 -7.98 -6.87
CA THR A 110 47.25 -7.64 -6.87
C THR A 110 48.05 -8.89 -7.23
N THR A 111 49.13 -8.67 -7.98
CA THR A 111 50.19 -9.61 -8.41
C THR A 111 50.01 -10.19 -9.81
#